data_AF-A0A9E1P4C0-F1
#
_entry.id   AF-A0A9E1P4C0-F1
#
_cell.length_a   1.000
_cell.length_b   1.000
_cell.length_c   1.000
_cell.angle_alpha   90.00
_cell.angle_beta   90.00
_cell.angle_gamma   90.00
#
_symmetry.space_group_name_H-M   'P 1'
#
loop_
_entity.id
_entity.type
_entity.pdbx_description
1 polymer ?
#
loop_
_entity_poly.entity_id
_entity_poly.type
_entity_poly.pdbx_seq_one_letter_code
_entity_poly.pdbx_strand_id
1 'polypeptide(L)'
;MIEYHNPEAKTAIESIPYQLSATIQGCNAINIGFLANGFPDSESFLQQLDSAMRELEPGIGGFLYNKGNASIPASEELLAEIGGKCSAVVAAYGH
;
A
#
# COMPACT_ATOMS: atom_id res chain seq x y z
N MET A 1 -5.64 -32.29 -27.50
CA MET A 1 -6.47 -32.67 -26.34
C MET A 1 -6.27 -31.60 -25.30
N ILE A 2 -7.33 -30.94 -24.84
CA ILE A 2 -7.25 -29.86 -23.84
C ILE A 2 -7.54 -30.50 -22.49
N GLU A 3 -6.64 -30.30 -21.52
CA GLU A 3 -6.81 -30.72 -20.13
C GLU A 3 -7.26 -29.52 -19.29
N TYR A 4 -8.30 -29.70 -18.49
CA TYR A 4 -8.84 -28.67 -17.62
C TYR A 4 -8.51 -29.02 -16.16
N HIS A 5 -7.82 -28.12 -15.46
CA HIS A 5 -7.53 -28.28 -14.03
C HIS A 5 -8.61 -27.61 -13.17
N ASN A 6 -8.89 -28.19 -12.00
CA ASN A 6 -9.81 -27.61 -11.04
C ASN A 6 -9.15 -26.39 -10.36
N PRO A 7 -9.69 -25.16 -10.50
CA PRO A 7 -9.14 -23.96 -9.85
C PRO A 7 -9.25 -24.00 -8.32
N GLU A 8 -10.10 -24.86 -7.76
CA GLU A 8 -10.27 -25.06 -6.31
C GLU A 8 -9.32 -26.15 -5.75
N ALA A 9 -8.47 -26.76 -6.59
CA ALA A 9 -7.51 -27.73 -6.11
C ALA A 9 -6.58 -27.12 -5.07
N LYS A 10 -6.29 -27.87 -4.00
CA LYS A 10 -5.33 -27.42 -2.97
C LYS A 10 -3.97 -27.16 -3.62
N THR A 11 -3.41 -25.99 -3.36
CA THR A 11 -2.05 -25.65 -3.79
C THR A 11 -1.07 -26.61 -3.13
N ALA A 12 -0.15 -27.18 -3.91
CA ALA A 12 0.94 -28.00 -3.37
C ALA A 12 1.97 -27.17 -2.58
N ILE A 13 1.92 -25.84 -2.73
CA ILE A 13 2.80 -24.88 -2.05
C ILE A 13 2.16 -24.48 -0.73
N GLU A 14 2.94 -24.60 0.34
CA GLU A 14 2.56 -24.10 1.67
C GLU A 14 2.50 -22.57 1.66
N SER A 15 1.41 -22.03 2.22
CA SER A 15 1.25 -20.58 2.35
C SER A 15 2.21 -20.07 3.43
N ILE A 16 3.15 -19.21 3.05
CA ILE A 16 4.01 -18.51 4.00
C ILE A 16 3.34 -17.18 4.35
N PRO A 17 2.74 -17.02 5.54
CA PRO A 17 2.10 -15.77 5.91
C PRO A 17 3.14 -14.67 6.06
N TYR A 18 2.80 -13.47 5.58
CA TYR A 18 3.61 -12.30 5.83
C TYR A 18 3.52 -11.91 7.31
N GLN A 19 4.67 -11.69 7.94
CA GLN A 19 4.72 -11.07 9.25
C GLN A 19 4.51 -9.56 9.07
N LEU A 20 3.42 -9.04 9.65
CA LEU A 20 3.12 -7.62 9.59
C LEU A 20 4.13 -6.84 10.44
N SER A 21 4.73 -5.81 9.85
CA SER A 21 5.68 -4.91 10.52
C SER A 21 4.99 -3.73 11.22
N ALA A 22 3.74 -3.43 10.89
CA ALA A 22 2.95 -2.36 11.47
C ALA A 22 1.56 -2.89 11.85
N THR A 23 1.09 -2.50 13.03
CA THR A 23 -0.29 -2.79 13.49
C THR A 23 -1.08 -1.50 13.39
N ILE A 24 -2.12 -1.49 12.55
CA ILE A 24 -2.95 -0.30 12.32
C ILE A 24 -4.12 -0.28 13.32
N GLN A 25 -4.84 -1.39 13.42
CA GLN A 25 -6.02 -1.49 14.25
C GLN A 25 -5.68 -1.34 15.73
N GLY A 26 -6.35 -0.42 16.42
CA GLY A 26 -6.14 -0.18 17.85
C GLY A 26 -4.79 0.47 18.22
N CYS A 27 -4.02 0.97 17.26
CA CYS A 27 -2.72 1.62 17.50
C CYS A 27 -2.83 2.97 18.23
N ASN A 28 -4.05 3.51 18.41
CA ASN A 28 -4.37 4.86 18.92
C ASN A 28 -3.83 6.02 18.06
N ALA A 29 -2.62 5.91 17.50
CA ALA A 29 -2.05 6.84 16.53
C ALA A 29 -1.00 6.13 15.67
N ILE A 30 -1.11 6.23 14.33
CA ILE A 30 -0.09 5.72 13.39
C ILE A 30 -0.05 6.58 12.13
N ASN A 31 1.16 6.89 11.66
CA ASN A 31 1.34 7.63 10.41
C ASN A 31 1.50 6.66 9.23
N ILE A 32 0.69 6.85 8.19
CA ILE A 32 0.70 6.03 6.98
C ILE A 32 0.97 6.92 5.77
N GLY A 33 1.97 6.54 4.98
CA GLY A 33 2.26 7.16 3.70
C GLY A 33 1.43 6.51 2.58
N PHE A 34 0.83 7.32 1.72
CA PHE A 34 0.10 6.92 0.54
C PHE A 34 0.85 7.40 -0.70
N LEU A 35 1.59 6.50 -1.35
CA LEU A 35 2.52 6.84 -2.44
C LEU A 35 1.92 6.53 -3.82
N ALA A 36 1.52 7.58 -4.53
CA ALA A 36 1.17 7.52 -5.94
C ALA A 36 2.44 7.37 -6.79
N ASN A 37 2.39 6.49 -7.78
CA ASN A 37 3.53 6.21 -8.64
C ASN A 37 3.58 7.09 -9.91
N GLY A 38 2.51 7.82 -10.21
CA GLY A 38 2.37 8.66 -11.42
C GLY A 38 1.48 8.07 -12.52
N PHE A 39 0.85 6.91 -12.32
CA PHE A 39 -0.21 6.44 -13.22
C PHE A 39 -1.50 7.28 -13.08
N PRO A 40 -2.34 7.35 -14.14
CA PRO A 40 -3.66 7.97 -14.05
C PRO A 40 -4.44 7.45 -12.85
N ASP A 41 -5.14 8.36 -12.18
CA ASP A 41 -6.01 8.12 -11.02
C ASP A 41 -5.34 7.54 -9.77
N SER A 42 -4.03 7.28 -9.77
CA SER A 42 -3.32 6.72 -8.60
C SER A 42 -3.44 7.61 -7.36
N GLU A 43 -3.35 8.94 -7.53
CA GLU A 43 -3.56 9.90 -6.43
C GLU A 43 -5.00 9.91 -5.92
N SER A 44 -5.98 9.96 -6.83
CA SER A 44 -7.40 9.97 -6.47
C SER A 44 -7.81 8.68 -5.76
N PHE A 45 -7.33 7.53 -6.23
CA PHE A 45 -7.53 6.25 -5.58
C PHE A 45 -6.96 6.25 -4.15
N LEU A 46 -5.72 6.68 -3.98
CA LEU A 46 -5.06 6.71 -2.68
C LEU A 46 -5.71 7.71 -1.71
N GLN A 47 -6.23 8.84 -2.21
CA GLN A 47 -6.99 9.78 -1.40
C GLN A 47 -8.31 9.19 -0.87
N GLN A 48 -9.02 8.42 -1.70
CA GLN A 48 -10.22 7.71 -1.26
C GLN A 48 -9.88 6.61 -0.25
N LEU A 49 -8.76 5.93 -0.46
CA LEU A 49 -8.28 4.89 0.46
C LEU A 49 -7.88 5.48 1.82
N ASP A 50 -7.15 6.59 1.86
CA ASP A 50 -6.84 7.32 3.09
C ASP A 50 -8.12 7.67 3.86
N SER A 51 -9.11 8.23 3.16
CA SER A 51 -10.39 8.60 3.75
C SER A 51 -11.11 7.38 4.36
N ALA A 52 -11.27 6.30 3.60
CA ALA A 52 -11.92 5.08 4.07
C ALA A 52 -11.19 4.41 5.24
N MET A 53 -9.85 4.40 5.22
CA MET A 53 -9.05 3.83 6.32
C MET A 53 -9.21 4.65 7.60
N ARG A 54 -9.25 5.98 7.50
CA ARG A 54 -9.42 6.87 8.65
C ARG A 54 -10.83 6.85 9.23
N GLU A 55 -11.84 6.54 8.42
CA GLU A 55 -13.19 6.25 8.92
C GLU A 55 -13.22 5.02 9.82
N LEU A 56 -12.44 3.99 9.48
CA LEU A 56 -12.33 2.75 10.26
C LEU A 56 -11.44 2.92 11.49
N GLU A 57 -10.32 3.64 11.35
CA GLU A 57 -9.32 3.84 12.40
C GLU A 57 -8.92 5.32 12.47
N PRO A 58 -9.65 6.15 13.26
CA PRO A 58 -9.44 7.60 13.33
C PRO A 58 -8.05 8.04 13.81
N GLY A 59 -7.27 7.12 14.41
CA GLY A 59 -5.88 7.35 14.81
C GLY A 59 -4.89 7.40 13.65
N ILE A 60 -5.30 7.12 12.41
CA ILE A 60 -4.43 7.19 11.25
C ILE A 60 -4.14 8.65 10.86
N GLY A 61 -2.86 9.00 10.82
CA GLY A 61 -2.33 10.21 10.18
C GLY A 61 -1.86 9.91 8.76
N GLY A 62 -2.68 10.25 7.76
CA GLY A 62 -2.37 10.03 6.34
C GLY A 62 -1.46 11.10 5.74
N PHE A 63 -0.45 10.67 4.98
CA PHE A 63 0.42 11.53 4.18
C PHE A 63 0.37 11.12 2.71
N LEU A 64 -0.06 12.02 1.83
CA LEU A 64 -0.14 11.76 0.39
C LEU A 64 1.17 12.18 -0.29
N TYR A 65 1.72 11.29 -1.09
CA TYR A 65 2.94 11.48 -1.86
C TYR A 65 2.71 11.13 -3.32
N ASN A 66 3.42 11.81 -4.22
CA ASN A 66 3.42 11.47 -5.64
C ASN A 66 4.86 11.47 -6.18
N LYS A 67 5.28 10.33 -6.73
CA LYS A 67 6.56 10.18 -7.42
C LYS A 67 6.61 10.93 -8.76
N GLY A 68 5.46 11.28 -9.32
CA GLY A 68 5.30 12.11 -10.52
C GLY A 68 5.54 11.40 -11.85
N ASN A 69 6.20 10.24 -11.86
CA ASN A 69 6.46 9.49 -13.09
C ASN A 69 6.57 7.99 -12.79
N ALA A 70 5.71 7.19 -13.42
CA ALA A 70 5.63 5.74 -13.22
C ALA A 70 6.92 4.99 -13.57
N SER A 71 7.70 5.51 -14.53
CA SER A 71 8.86 4.84 -15.14
C SER A 71 10.19 5.06 -14.40
N ILE A 72 10.21 5.84 -13.32
CA ILE A 72 11.42 6.09 -12.53
C ILE A 72 11.25 5.61 -11.09
N PRO A 73 12.32 5.24 -10.37
CA PRO A 73 12.23 4.99 -8.93
C PRO A 73 11.90 6.27 -8.15
N ALA A 74 11.41 6.12 -6.91
CA ALA A 74 11.22 7.25 -6.00
C ALA A 74 12.58 7.88 -5.68
N SER A 75 12.65 9.21 -5.58
CA SER A 75 13.90 9.88 -5.25
C SER A 75 14.34 9.58 -3.82
N GLU A 76 15.63 9.70 -3.54
CA GLU A 76 16.17 9.47 -2.19
C GLU A 76 15.55 10.43 -1.17
N GLU A 77 15.28 11.67 -1.58
CA GLU A 77 14.64 12.68 -0.74
C GLU A 77 13.21 12.27 -0.36
N LEU A 78 12.44 11.76 -1.34
CA LEU A 78 11.08 11.29 -1.10
C LEU A 78 11.08 10.08 -0.16
N LEU A 79 12.01 9.13 -0.37
CA LEU A 79 12.15 7.96 0.49
C LEU A 79 12.58 8.34 1.91
N ALA A 80 13.51 9.29 2.06
CA ALA A 80 13.94 9.80 3.36
C ALA A 80 12.80 10.51 4.09
N GLU A 81 11.99 11.30 3.39
CA GLU A 81 10.82 11.94 3.98
C GLU A 81 9.80 10.91 4.47
N ILE A 82 9.47 9.92 3.65
CA ILE A 82 8.54 8.85 4.01
C ILE A 82 9.08 8.07 5.21
N GLY A 83 10.34 7.65 5.19
CA GLY A 83 10.97 6.89 6.27
C GLY A 83 11.11 7.67 7.59
N GLY A 84 11.17 8.99 7.53
CA GLY A 84 11.21 9.84 8.73
C GLY A 84 9.84 10.13 9.36
N LYS A 85 8.76 10.04 8.57
CA LYS A 85 7.40 10.46 9.00
C LYS A 85 6.42 9.31 9.19
N CYS A 86 6.57 8.23 8.43
CA CYS A 86 5.56 7.18 8.31
C CYS A 86 6.04 5.88 8.95
N SER A 87 5.13 5.16 9.60
CA SER A 87 5.39 3.82 10.15
C SER A 87 5.08 2.71 9.13
N ALA A 88 4.22 2.99 8.15
CA ALA A 88 3.86 2.10 7.06
C ALA A 88 3.58 2.91 5.78
N VAL A 89 3.61 2.23 4.63
CA VAL A 89 3.32 2.84 3.33
C VAL A 89 2.37 1.94 2.55
N VAL A 90 1.33 2.54 2.00
CA VAL A 90 0.49 1.95 0.95
C VAL A 90 0.86 2.63 -0.35
N ALA A 91 1.16 1.85 -1.37
CA ALA A 91 1.62 2.41 -2.63
C ALA A 91 0.82 1.88 -3.81
N ALA A 92 0.39 2.78 -4.68
CA ALA A 92 -0.37 2.45 -5.88
C ALA A 92 0.59 2.19 -7.05
N TYR A 93 1.33 1.08 -6.98
CA TYR A 93 2.18 0.59 -8.07
C TYR A 93 1.41 -0.43 -8.91
N GLY A 94 0.46 0.05 -9.71
CA GLY A 94 -0.27 -0.83 -10.63
C GLY A 94 0.62 -1.34 -11.77
N HIS A 95 0.70 -2.66 -11.92
CA HIS A 95 0.13 -3.42 -13.05
C HIS A 95 -0.18 -4.84 -12.60
#